data_AF-A0A4Y8CN04-F1
#
_entry.id   AF-A0A4Y8CN04-F1
#
_cell.length_a   1.000
_cell.length_b   1.000
_cell.length_c   1.000
_cell.angle_alpha   90.00
_cell.angle_beta   90.00
_cell.angle_gamma   90.00
#
_symmetry.space_group_name_H-M   'P 1'
#
loop_
_entity.id
_entity.type
_entity.pdbx_description
1 polymer ?
#
loop_
_entity_poly.entity_id
_entity_poly.type
_entity_poly.pdbx_seq_one_letter_code
_entity_poly.pdbx_strand_id
1 'polypeptide(L)'
;KKSRNKELKTLIGRAEVVYEAILGKTLINVHEFLELKQGDILRLDREADDKAIVSIDKKDVFLAQIGLHRFRKSIKILELIRTDKDEIKEILEKYEEERKAKASVYDEPEEEDEEI
;
A
#
# COMPACT_ATOMS: atom_id res chain seq x y z
N LYS A 1 13.32 27.65 4.14
CA LYS A 1 12.60 26.39 4.50
C LYS A 1 11.93 25.64 3.32
N LYS A 2 11.84 26.19 2.08
CA LYS A 2 11.20 25.53 0.91
C LYS A 2 12.03 24.44 0.17
N SER A 3 13.37 24.38 0.27
CA SER A 3 14.15 23.43 -0.56
C SER A 3 14.10 21.98 -0.08
N ARG A 4 14.06 21.72 1.24
CA ARG A 4 13.98 20.36 1.81
C ARG A 4 12.82 19.54 1.24
N ASN A 5 11.67 20.17 0.99
CA ASN A 5 10.48 19.48 0.47
C ASN A 5 10.66 19.05 -1.01
N LYS A 6 11.39 19.85 -1.81
CA LYS A 6 11.72 19.54 -3.21
C LYS A 6 12.76 18.42 -3.29
N GLU A 7 13.77 18.46 -2.45
CA GLU A 7 14.80 17.41 -2.35
C GLU A 7 14.18 16.08 -1.87
N LEU A 8 13.33 16.10 -0.84
CA LEU A 8 12.64 14.91 -0.35
C LEU A 8 11.74 14.26 -1.42
N LYS A 9 10.95 15.05 -2.16
CA LYS A 9 10.16 14.52 -3.29
C LYS A 9 11.03 13.89 -4.37
N THR A 10 12.19 14.48 -4.64
CA THR A 10 13.14 13.95 -5.63
C THR A 10 13.77 12.64 -5.16
N LEU A 11 14.07 12.51 -3.86
CA LEU A 11 14.62 11.30 -3.26
C LEU A 11 13.57 10.17 -3.23
N ILE A 12 12.34 10.47 -2.80
CA ILE A 12 11.24 9.49 -2.77
C ILE A 12 10.91 8.99 -4.18
N GLY A 13 10.87 9.87 -5.17
CA GLY A 13 10.59 9.48 -6.56
C GLY A 13 11.66 8.60 -7.21
N ARG A 14 12.87 8.53 -6.64
CA ARG A 14 13.97 7.68 -7.12
C ARG A 14 14.13 6.39 -6.32
N ALA A 15 13.37 6.20 -5.26
CA ALA A 15 13.45 4.99 -4.46
C ALA A 15 13.04 3.79 -5.31
N GLU A 16 13.91 2.79 -5.39
CA GLU A 16 13.57 1.52 -6.00
C GLU A 16 12.61 0.77 -5.07
N VAL A 17 11.50 0.29 -5.65
CA VAL A 17 10.47 -0.43 -4.92
C VAL A 17 10.40 -1.83 -5.48
N VAL A 18 10.70 -2.81 -4.62
CA VAL A 18 10.55 -4.23 -4.96
C VAL A 18 9.09 -4.63 -4.73
N TYR A 19 8.50 -5.26 -5.73
CA TYR A 19 7.16 -5.80 -5.66
C TYR A 19 7.17 -7.28 -6.04
N GLU A 20 6.27 -8.04 -5.43
CA GLU A 20 6.11 -9.48 -5.62
C GLU A 20 4.69 -9.78 -6.05
N ALA A 21 4.52 -10.65 -7.04
CA ALA A 21 3.20 -11.14 -7.46
C ALA A 21 3.02 -12.58 -6.95
N ILE A 22 2.13 -12.74 -5.97
CA ILE A 22 1.90 -14.00 -5.24
C ILE A 22 0.62 -14.66 -5.77
N LEU A 23 0.77 -15.86 -6.31
CA LEU A 23 -0.36 -16.70 -6.76
C LEU A 23 -1.20 -17.20 -5.59
N GLY A 24 -0.53 -17.75 -4.57
CA GLY A 24 -1.13 -18.29 -3.37
C GLY A 24 -0.04 -18.72 -2.39
N LYS A 25 -0.46 -19.09 -1.19
CA LYS A 25 0.42 -19.53 -0.10
C LYS A 25 0.04 -20.96 0.27
N THR A 26 0.96 -21.66 0.91
CA THR A 26 0.69 -22.99 1.47
C THR A 26 1.50 -23.15 2.74
N LEU A 27 0.99 -23.96 3.66
CA LEU A 27 1.67 -24.31 4.90
C LEU A 27 2.07 -25.78 4.82
N ILE A 28 3.36 -26.03 4.94
CA ILE A 28 3.94 -27.37 5.02
C ILE A 28 4.74 -27.47 6.30
N ASN A 29 4.84 -28.67 6.85
CA ASN A 29 5.66 -28.89 8.03
C ASN A 29 7.15 -28.99 7.64
N VAL A 30 8.04 -28.92 8.64
CA VAL A 30 9.50 -28.94 8.40
C VAL A 30 9.96 -30.26 7.78
N HIS A 31 9.30 -31.38 8.12
CA HIS A 31 9.65 -32.68 7.57
C HIS A 31 9.31 -32.78 6.08
N GLU A 32 8.10 -32.38 5.69
CA GLU A 32 7.67 -32.28 4.28
C GLU A 32 8.61 -31.37 3.48
N PHE A 33 8.99 -30.22 4.04
CA PHE A 33 9.92 -29.30 3.39
C PHE A 33 11.30 -29.93 3.10
N LEU A 34 11.83 -30.73 4.04
CA LEU A 34 13.12 -31.42 3.86
C LEU A 34 13.06 -32.56 2.84
N GLU A 35 11.88 -33.14 2.63
CA GLU A 35 11.67 -34.28 1.72
C GLU A 35 11.24 -33.89 0.30
N LEU A 36 10.99 -32.60 0.04
CA LEU A 36 10.57 -32.07 -1.27
C LEU A 36 11.51 -32.48 -2.41
N LYS A 37 10.92 -33.02 -3.47
CA LYS A 37 11.61 -33.49 -4.67
C LYS A 37 10.97 -32.96 -5.95
N GLN A 38 11.71 -33.06 -7.03
CA GLN A 38 11.20 -32.72 -8.35
C GLN A 38 9.99 -33.61 -8.68
N GLY A 39 8.87 -32.97 -9.00
CA GLY A 39 7.60 -33.63 -9.30
C GLY A 39 6.55 -33.52 -8.20
N ASP A 40 6.93 -33.06 -7.01
CA ASP A 40 5.97 -32.86 -5.92
C ASP A 40 5.03 -31.68 -6.22
N ILE A 41 3.77 -31.84 -5.81
CA ILE A 41 2.70 -30.87 -6.04
C ILE A 41 2.30 -30.24 -4.70
N LEU A 42 2.56 -28.94 -4.56
CA LEU A 42 2.12 -28.15 -3.42
C LEU A 42 0.78 -27.49 -3.71
N ARG A 43 -0.26 -27.89 -2.99
CA ARG A 43 -1.58 -27.27 -3.10
C ARG A 43 -1.57 -25.92 -2.39
N LEU A 44 -2.00 -24.88 -3.10
CA LEU A 44 -2.14 -23.54 -2.56
C LEU A 44 -3.48 -23.34 -1.84
N ASP A 45 -3.57 -22.28 -1.05
CA ASP A 45 -4.73 -21.85 -0.28
C ASP A 45 -5.83 -21.17 -1.12
N ARG A 46 -5.54 -20.83 -2.38
CA ARG A 46 -6.44 -20.13 -3.30
C ARG A 46 -6.88 -21.02 -4.46
N GLU A 47 -8.05 -20.68 -5.02
CA GLU A 47 -8.58 -21.31 -6.21
C GLU A 47 -7.66 -21.08 -7.42
N ALA A 48 -7.77 -21.98 -8.41
CA ALA A 48 -7.01 -21.88 -9.65
C ALA A 48 -7.62 -20.81 -10.58
N ASP A 49 -7.41 -19.55 -10.22
CA ASP A 49 -7.78 -18.38 -11.01
C ASP A 49 -6.55 -17.66 -11.58
N ASP A 50 -6.78 -16.75 -12.54
CA ASP A 50 -5.72 -15.93 -13.13
C ASP A 50 -5.38 -14.70 -12.27
N LYS A 51 -5.58 -14.75 -10.94
CA LYS A 51 -5.39 -13.57 -10.06
C LYS A 51 -4.24 -13.76 -9.07
N ALA A 52 -3.34 -12.78 -9.02
CA ALA A 52 -2.27 -12.67 -8.03
C ALA A 52 -2.50 -11.49 -7.08
N ILE A 53 -2.01 -11.64 -5.85
CA ILE A 53 -1.86 -10.53 -4.91
C ILE A 53 -0.49 -9.90 -5.15
N VAL A 54 -0.47 -8.59 -5.32
CA VAL A 54 0.77 -7.81 -5.44
C VAL A 54 1.13 -7.27 -4.07
N SER A 55 2.28 -7.71 -3.56
CA SER A 55 2.85 -7.26 -2.30
C SER A 55 4.00 -6.30 -2.56
N ILE A 56 4.04 -5.20 -1.83
CA ILE A 56 5.14 -4.23 -1.83
C ILE A 56 5.68 -4.18 -0.41
N ASP A 57 6.97 -4.48 -0.25
CA ASP A 57 7.63 -4.52 1.07
C ASP A 57 6.82 -5.34 2.12
N LYS A 58 6.34 -6.52 1.70
CA LYS A 58 5.52 -7.47 2.49
C LYS A 58 4.12 -6.96 2.87
N LYS A 59 3.70 -5.80 2.38
CA LYS A 59 2.31 -5.33 2.49
C LYS A 59 1.57 -5.68 1.21
N ASP A 60 0.47 -6.40 1.33
CA ASP A 60 -0.41 -6.69 0.19
C ASP A 60 -1.14 -5.40 -0.20
N VAL A 61 -0.88 -4.91 -1.43
CA VAL A 61 -1.36 -3.59 -1.89
C VAL A 61 -2.37 -3.71 -3.02
N PHE A 62 -2.22 -4.68 -3.93
CA PHE A 62 -3.11 -4.79 -5.08
C PHE A 62 -3.58 -6.21 -5.33
N LEU A 63 -4.77 -6.33 -5.90
CA LEU A 63 -5.22 -7.52 -6.62
C LEU A 63 -4.94 -7.31 -8.11
N ALA A 64 -4.29 -8.27 -8.76
CA ALA A 64 -3.91 -8.17 -10.16
C ALA A 64 -4.26 -9.45 -10.94
N GLN A 65 -4.62 -9.29 -12.21
CA GLN A 65 -4.79 -10.39 -13.14
C GLN A 65 -3.46 -10.70 -13.82
N ILE A 66 -3.05 -11.97 -13.83
CA ILE A 66 -1.87 -12.43 -14.54
C ILE A 66 -2.22 -12.68 -16.00
N GLY A 67 -1.25 -12.41 -16.87
CA GLY A 67 -1.37 -12.76 -18.27
C GLY A 67 -0.07 -12.57 -19.04
N LEU A 68 -0.23 -12.47 -20.35
CA LEU A 68 0.85 -12.20 -21.29
C LEU A 68 0.57 -10.89 -22.02
N HIS A 69 1.55 -9.99 -22.00
CA HIS A 69 1.54 -8.80 -22.84
C HIS A 69 2.81 -8.80 -23.69
N ARG A 70 2.64 -8.77 -25.02
CA ARG A 70 3.75 -8.85 -26.00
C ARG A 70 4.70 -10.01 -25.70
N PHE A 71 4.15 -11.20 -25.45
CA PHE A 71 4.88 -12.43 -25.12
C PHE A 71 5.74 -12.35 -23.84
N ARG A 72 5.47 -11.37 -22.96
CA ARG A 72 6.11 -11.25 -21.66
C ARG A 72 5.08 -11.44 -20.56
N LYS A 73 5.43 -12.24 -19.54
CA LYS A 73 4.64 -12.39 -18.31
C LYS A 73 4.35 -11.01 -17.76
N SER A 74 3.07 -10.73 -17.54
CA SER A 74 2.59 -9.41 -17.18
C SER A 74 1.46 -9.53 -16.17
N ILE A 75 1.28 -8.50 -15.36
CA ILE A 75 0.19 -8.39 -14.41
C ILE A 75 -0.58 -7.11 -14.71
N LYS A 76 -1.91 -7.18 -14.65
CA LYS A 76 -2.82 -6.04 -14.80
C LYS A 76 -3.46 -5.77 -13.44
N ILE A 77 -3.23 -4.59 -12.88
CA ILE A 77 -3.87 -4.20 -11.62
C ILE A 77 -5.39 -4.15 -11.82
N LEU A 78 -6.12 -4.82 -10.94
CA LEU A 78 -7.58 -4.82 -10.89
C LEU A 78 -8.05 -3.85 -9.80
N GLU A 79 -7.56 -4.04 -8.58
CA GLU A 79 -8.08 -3.35 -7.39
C GLU A 79 -6.96 -3.02 -6.40
N LEU A 80 -7.17 -1.97 -5.61
CA LEU A 80 -6.33 -1.61 -4.47
C LEU A 80 -6.87 -2.28 -3.21
N ILE A 81 -6.03 -3.03 -2.52
CA ILE A 81 -6.34 -3.63 -1.22
C ILE A 81 -6.22 -2.52 -0.16
N ARG A 82 -7.35 -2.13 0.43
CA ARG A 82 -7.37 -1.24 1.58
C ARG A 82 -7.32 -2.07 2.86
N THR A 83 -6.37 -1.75 3.73
CA THR A 83 -6.33 -2.35 5.07
C THR A 83 -7.09 -1.44 6.05
N ASP A 84 -7.72 -2.00 7.09
CA ASP A 84 -8.36 -1.23 8.16
C ASP A 84 -7.44 -0.15 8.75
N LYS A 85 -6.13 -0.41 8.80
CA LYS A 85 -5.12 0.57 9.23
C LYS A 85 -5.08 1.81 8.34
N ASP A 86 -5.26 1.64 7.03
CA ASP A 86 -5.28 2.75 6.08
C ASP A 86 -6.56 3.58 6.25
N GLU A 87 -7.69 2.92 6.52
CA GLU A 87 -8.97 3.59 6.81
C GLU A 87 -8.93 4.37 8.12
N ILE A 88 -8.39 3.75 9.19
CA ILE A 88 -8.20 4.41 10.50
C ILE A 88 -7.28 5.62 10.34
N LYS A 89 -6.21 5.51 9.55
CA LYS A 89 -5.30 6.64 9.30
C LYS A 89 -6.02 7.79 8.58
N GLU A 90 -6.81 7.49 7.56
CA GLU A 90 -7.58 8.50 6.84
C GLU A 90 -8.59 9.22 7.75
N ILE A 91 -9.23 8.47 8.66
CA ILE A 91 -10.15 9.02 9.66
C ILE A 91 -9.40 9.94 10.64
N LEU A 92 -8.22 9.53 11.12
CA LEU A 92 -7.41 10.32 12.04
C LEU A 92 -6.90 11.63 11.40
N GLU A 93 -6.47 11.58 10.13
CA GLU A 93 -6.04 12.78 9.39
C GLU A 93 -7.20 13.79 9.27
N LYS A 94 -8.43 13.32 8.98
CA LYS A 94 -9.62 14.20 8.94
C LYS A 94 -9.88 14.87 10.29
N TYR A 95 -9.80 14.13 11.39
CA TYR A 95 -10.00 14.72 12.72
C TYR A 95 -8.89 15.72 13.11
N GLU A 96 -7.65 15.50 12.69
CA GLU A 96 -6.57 16.46 12.90
C GLU A 96 -6.78 17.75 12.10
N GLU A 97 -7.23 17.64 10.85
CA GLU A 97 -7.59 18.79 10.02
C GLU A 97 -8.75 19.59 10.63
N GLU A 98 -9.81 18.91 11.09
CA GLU A 98 -10.93 19.55 11.79
C GLU A 98 -10.49 20.25 13.08
N ARG A 99 -9.57 19.64 13.85
CA ARG A 99 -9.01 20.26 15.06
C ARG A 99 -8.18 21.50 14.72
N LYS A 100 -7.36 21.43 13.67
CA LYS A 100 -6.59 22.59 13.19
C LYS A 100 -7.48 23.71 12.71
N ALA A 101 -8.51 23.40 11.93
CA ALA A 101 -9.46 24.38 11.43
C ALA A 101 -10.23 25.06 12.58
N LYS A 102 -10.66 24.31 13.59
CA LYS A 102 -11.29 24.90 14.78
C LYS A 102 -10.31 25.74 15.58
N ALA A 103 -9.08 25.28 15.81
CA ALA A 103 -8.06 26.04 16.53
C ALA A 103 -7.68 27.34 15.80
N SER A 104 -7.57 27.33 14.47
CA SER A 104 -7.28 28.56 13.69
C SER A 104 -8.41 29.58 13.72
N VAL A 105 -9.66 29.14 13.94
CA VAL A 105 -10.82 30.05 14.06
C VAL A 105 -10.83 30.77 15.41
N TYR A 106 -10.20 30.23 16.46
CA TYR A 106 -10.07 30.89 17.77
C TYR A 106 -8.80 31.75 17.91
N ASP A 107 -7.85 31.62 16.99
CA ASP A 107 -6.57 32.37 16.97
C ASP A 107 -6.61 33.62 16.06
N GLU A 108 -7.76 33.92 15.42
CA GLU A 108 -8.02 35.26 14.89
C GLU A 108 -8.46 36.14 16.07
N PRO A 109 -7.60 37.01 16.62
CA PRO A 109 -8.08 38.00 17.58
C PRO A 109 -9.13 38.87 16.87
N GLU A 110 -10.26 39.07 17.53
CA GLU A 110 -11.14 40.20 17.27
C GLU A 110 -10.27 41.46 17.28
N GLU A 111 -9.93 41.97 16.10
CA GLU A 111 -9.52 43.37 15.94
C GLU A 111 -10.78 44.24 16.18
N GLU A 112 -11.24 44.27 17.43
CA GLU A 112 -11.85 45.48 17.96
C GLU A 112 -10.69 46.33 18.47
N ASP A 113 -10.42 47.44 17.79
CA ASP A 113 -10.22 48.74 18.43
C ASP A 113 -10.29 49.86 17.38
N GLU A 114 -11.40 50.60 17.47
CA GLU A 114 -11.48 52.06 17.44
C GLU A 114 -10.73 52.83 16.33
N GLU A 115 -11.48 53.34 15.34
CA GLU A 115 -11.16 54.66 14.75
C GLU A 115 -12.34 55.62 14.94
N ILE A 116 -11.95 56.79 15.47
CA ILE A 116 -12.68 57.99 15.94
C ILE A 116 -13.56 58.64 14.87
#